data_AF-A0A7D9CYB8-F1
#
_entry.id   AF-A0A7D9CYB8-F1
#
_cell.length_a   1.000
_cell.length_b   1.000
_cell.length_c   1.000
_cell.angle_alpha   90.00
_cell.angle_beta   90.00
_cell.angle_gamma   90.00
#
_symmetry.space_group_name_H-M   'P 1'
#
loop_
_entity.id
_entity.type
_entity.pdbx_description
1 polymer ?
#
loop_
_entity_poly.entity_id
_entity_poly.type
_entity_poly.pdbx_seq_one_letter_code
_entity_poly.pdbx_strand_id
1 'polypeptide(L)'
;MADNKETKEKNLQEQIDQLGHQVAKQRKILASTAQQLLSLQLKQNREKLASIPNPDPASMLASASGKIPSSSDSIDTSEFATNQDLVQLVGELQGQLTLLDERSKNRVANSLLIEDDEKILPIPNVDGKNAPASIYPATIGDYKKLTPDQLIENCSFYELLPETAEEEARMKAFMAGKIKSPNVPPEEFKLKASDYPKKVIDELYVSFRTFIGLRKFKN
;
A
#
# COMPACT_ATOMS: atom_id res chain seq x y z
N MET A 1 -9.16 -31.48 -32.61
CA MET A 1 -8.69 -30.09 -32.78
C MET A 1 -9.52 -29.05 -32.00
N ALA A 2 -10.50 -29.45 -31.17
CA ALA A 2 -11.30 -28.53 -30.34
C ALA A 2 -10.62 -28.16 -29.00
N ASP A 3 -9.87 -29.08 -28.39
CA ASP A 3 -9.24 -28.86 -27.06
C ASP A 3 -8.15 -27.77 -27.01
N ASN A 4 -7.57 -27.43 -28.17
CA ASN A 4 -6.49 -26.44 -28.25
C ASN A 4 -7.03 -24.99 -28.33
N LYS A 5 -8.34 -24.82 -28.51
CA LYS A 5 -9.01 -23.52 -28.56
C LYS A 5 -9.47 -23.08 -27.17
N GLU A 6 -10.06 -23.99 -26.39
CA GLU A 6 -10.47 -23.73 -25.00
C GLU A 6 -9.28 -23.42 -24.08
N THR A 7 -8.14 -24.06 -24.28
CA THR A 7 -6.92 -23.80 -23.51
C THR A 7 -6.32 -22.43 -23.81
N LYS A 8 -6.40 -21.96 -25.06
CA LYS A 8 -5.99 -20.60 -25.43
C LYS A 8 -6.96 -19.55 -24.90
N GLU A 9 -8.26 -19.82 -24.94
CA GLU A 9 -9.28 -18.91 -24.38
C GLU A 9 -9.13 -18.77 -22.85
N LYS A 10 -8.85 -19.86 -22.13
CA LYS A 10 -8.56 -19.80 -20.68
C LYS A 10 -7.28 -19.04 -20.35
N ASN A 11 -6.22 -19.23 -21.12
CA ASN A 11 -4.94 -18.53 -20.91
C ASN A 11 -5.05 -17.03 -21.23
N LEU A 12 -5.84 -16.68 -22.27
CA LEU A 12 -6.18 -15.28 -22.57
C LEU A 12 -7.04 -14.66 -21.46
N GLN A 13 -7.97 -15.42 -20.86
CA GLN A 13 -8.77 -14.94 -19.73
C GLN A 13 -7.91 -14.69 -18.48
N GLU A 14 -6.98 -15.59 -18.17
CA GLU A 14 -6.02 -15.39 -17.06
C GLU A 14 -5.10 -14.19 -17.30
N GLN A 15 -4.68 -13.94 -18.54
CA GLN A 15 -3.90 -12.75 -18.89
C GLN A 15 -4.72 -11.46 -18.79
N ILE A 16 -6.02 -11.51 -19.15
CA ILE A 16 -6.95 -10.38 -18.96
C ILE A 16 -7.15 -10.09 -17.47
N ASP A 17 -7.27 -11.11 -16.63
CA ASP A 17 -7.41 -10.94 -15.18
C ASP A 17 -6.11 -10.41 -14.54
N GLN A 18 -4.94 -10.90 -14.97
CA GLN A 18 -3.64 -10.37 -14.52
C GLN A 18 -3.43 -8.92 -14.94
N LEU A 19 -3.80 -8.57 -16.19
CA LEU A 19 -3.79 -7.18 -16.67
C LEU A 19 -4.80 -6.33 -15.90
N GLY A 20 -5.97 -6.88 -15.57
CA GLY A 20 -6.97 -6.26 -14.72
C GLY A 20 -6.42 -5.92 -13.33
N HIS A 21 -5.68 -6.84 -12.71
CA HIS A 21 -5.02 -6.61 -11.42
C HIS A 21 -3.88 -5.57 -11.50
N GLN A 22 -3.09 -5.58 -12.57
CA GLN A 22 -2.06 -4.55 -12.77
C GLN A 22 -2.67 -3.16 -13.00
N VAL A 23 -3.73 -3.08 -13.81
CA VAL A 23 -4.48 -1.84 -14.05
C VAL A 23 -5.18 -1.39 -12.76
N ALA A 24 -5.69 -2.29 -11.92
CA ALA A 24 -6.27 -1.95 -10.63
C ALA A 24 -5.22 -1.37 -9.65
N LYS A 25 -4.04 -2.01 -9.54
CA LYS A 25 -2.92 -1.48 -8.75
C LYS A 25 -2.46 -0.11 -9.26
N GLN A 26 -2.35 0.05 -10.57
CA GLN A 26 -2.00 1.33 -11.18
C GLN A 26 -3.08 2.38 -10.97
N ARG A 27 -4.38 2.01 -11.00
CA ARG A 27 -5.51 2.88 -10.67
C ARG A 27 -5.50 3.32 -9.22
N LYS A 28 -5.10 2.46 -8.28
CA LYS A 28 -4.99 2.80 -6.85
C LYS A 28 -3.83 3.77 -6.60
N ILE A 29 -2.69 3.53 -7.22
CA ILE A 29 -1.56 4.47 -7.19
C ILE A 29 -1.96 5.80 -7.85
N LEU A 30 -2.59 5.76 -9.03
CA LEU A 30 -3.11 6.96 -9.70
C LEU A 30 -4.17 7.68 -8.89
N ALA A 31 -5.07 6.97 -8.19
CA ALA A 31 -6.08 7.58 -7.33
C ALA A 31 -5.45 8.22 -6.09
N SER A 32 -4.44 7.58 -5.50
CA SER A 32 -3.62 8.13 -4.41
C SER A 32 -2.88 9.39 -4.87
N THR A 33 -2.21 9.33 -6.02
CA THR A 33 -1.51 10.47 -6.61
C THR A 33 -2.49 11.56 -7.03
N ALA A 34 -3.66 11.23 -7.57
CA ALA A 34 -4.70 12.18 -7.94
C ALA A 34 -5.34 12.82 -6.70
N GLN A 35 -5.54 12.08 -5.60
CA GLN A 35 -5.98 12.64 -4.32
C GLN A 35 -4.92 13.57 -3.74
N GLN A 36 -3.64 13.22 -3.83
CA GLN A 36 -2.55 14.10 -3.41
C GLN A 36 -2.51 15.36 -4.27
N LEU A 37 -2.63 15.24 -5.61
CA LEU A 37 -2.69 16.38 -6.53
C LEU A 37 -3.94 17.24 -6.32
N LEU A 38 -5.11 16.64 -6.12
CA LEU A 38 -6.34 17.37 -5.80
C LEU A 38 -6.22 18.06 -4.45
N SER A 39 -5.59 17.44 -3.45
CA SER A 39 -5.36 18.07 -2.14
C SER A 39 -4.39 19.25 -2.25
N LEU A 40 -3.39 19.16 -3.12
CA LEU A 40 -2.48 20.26 -3.45
C LEU A 40 -3.23 21.38 -4.16
N GLN A 41 -4.05 21.05 -5.18
CA GLN A 41 -4.86 22.04 -5.90
C GLN A 41 -5.94 22.67 -5.02
N LEU A 42 -6.54 21.93 -4.08
CA LEU A 42 -7.53 22.45 -3.14
C LEU A 42 -6.89 23.36 -2.09
N LYS A 43 -5.69 23.02 -1.62
CA LYS A 43 -4.87 23.90 -0.76
C LYS A 43 -4.48 25.19 -1.50
N GLN A 44 -3.99 25.06 -2.73
CA GLN A 44 -3.68 26.19 -3.61
C GLN A 44 -4.92 27.07 -3.87
N ASN A 45 -6.09 26.48 -4.12
CA ASN A 45 -7.32 27.24 -4.33
C ASN A 45 -7.84 27.90 -3.04
N ARG A 46 -7.68 27.25 -1.89
CA ARG A 46 -8.08 27.80 -0.58
C ARG A 46 -7.17 28.96 -0.15
N GLU A 47 -5.89 28.86 -0.45
CA GLU A 47 -4.90 29.94 -0.26
C GLU A 47 -5.16 31.10 -1.23
N LYS A 48 -5.49 30.81 -2.49
CA LYS A 48 -5.93 31.82 -3.48
C LYS A 48 -7.26 32.48 -3.10
N LEU A 49 -8.19 31.76 -2.46
CA LEU A 49 -9.43 32.36 -1.94
C LEU A 49 -9.19 33.22 -0.69
N ALA A 50 -8.22 32.85 0.14
CA ALA A 50 -7.84 33.60 1.33
C ALA A 50 -7.00 34.86 1.01
N SER A 51 -6.38 34.90 -0.17
CA SER A 51 -5.62 36.06 -0.66
C SER A 51 -6.43 37.03 -1.53
N ILE A 52 -7.73 36.76 -1.78
CA ILE A 52 -8.65 37.76 -2.34
C ILE A 52 -8.95 38.76 -1.22
N PRO A 53 -8.48 40.02 -1.30
CA PRO A 53 -8.78 41.02 -0.30
C PRO A 53 -10.28 41.29 -0.33
N ASN A 54 -10.94 41.25 0.82
CA ASN A 54 -12.28 41.83 0.97
C ASN A 54 -12.21 43.26 0.41
N PRO A 55 -13.04 43.64 -0.59
CA PRO A 55 -13.03 44.98 -1.12
C PRO A 55 -13.74 45.88 -0.10
N ASP A 56 -13.00 46.35 0.90
CA ASP A 56 -13.44 47.47 1.72
C ASP A 56 -13.39 48.74 0.84
N PRO A 57 -14.50 49.47 0.69
CA PRO A 57 -14.62 50.60 -0.26
C PRO A 57 -13.73 51.80 0.09
N ALA A 58 -12.96 51.75 1.19
CA ALA A 58 -12.06 52.81 1.61
C ALA A 58 -10.69 52.80 0.87
N SER A 59 -10.30 51.69 0.24
CA SER A 59 -8.96 51.57 -0.38
C SER A 59 -8.85 52.16 -1.80
N MET A 60 -9.98 52.45 -2.47
CA MET A 60 -9.96 53.02 -3.82
C MET A 60 -9.74 54.55 -3.87
N LEU A 61 -9.81 55.26 -2.74
CA LEU A 61 -9.64 56.71 -2.70
C LEU A 61 -8.18 57.14 -2.44
N ALA A 62 -7.31 56.21 -2.07
CA ALA A 62 -5.91 56.48 -1.73
C ALA A 62 -4.94 56.42 -2.93
N SER A 63 -5.42 56.06 -4.13
CA SER A 63 -4.59 55.89 -5.34
C SER A 63 -4.34 57.18 -6.14
N ALA A 64 -4.81 58.34 -5.68
CA ALA A 64 -4.65 59.62 -6.38
C ALA A 64 -3.42 60.46 -5.95
N SER A 65 -2.64 60.02 -4.95
CA SER A 65 -1.47 60.78 -4.49
C SER A 65 -0.20 59.95 -4.59
N GLY A 66 0.70 60.38 -5.46
CA GLY A 66 1.90 59.66 -5.89
C GLY A 66 2.80 59.20 -4.75
N LYS A 67 2.67 57.91 -4.41
CA LYS A 67 3.73 57.12 -3.79
C LYS A 67 3.97 55.92 -4.70
N ILE A 68 5.20 55.84 -5.20
CA ILE A 68 5.73 54.71 -5.96
C ILE A 68 5.47 53.45 -5.12
N PRO A 69 4.70 52.47 -5.62
CA PRO A 69 4.63 51.19 -4.94
C PRO A 69 6.00 50.56 -5.14
N SER A 70 6.77 50.44 -4.06
CA SER A 70 7.87 49.51 -4.00
C SER A 70 7.28 48.10 -4.11
N SER A 71 7.05 47.65 -5.33
CA SER A 71 6.80 46.25 -5.64
C SER A 71 8.10 45.49 -5.36
N SER A 72 8.38 45.23 -4.09
CA SER A 72 9.01 43.98 -3.73
C SER A 72 8.02 42.91 -4.16
N ASP A 73 8.08 42.52 -5.44
CA ASP A 73 7.65 41.21 -5.91
C ASP A 73 8.48 40.21 -5.11
N SER A 74 8.06 39.94 -3.88
CA SER A 74 8.42 38.74 -3.18
C SER A 74 7.76 37.64 -3.99
N ILE A 75 8.52 37.08 -4.93
CA ILE A 75 8.18 35.80 -5.57
C ILE A 75 7.72 34.91 -4.43
N ASP A 76 6.44 34.55 -4.42
CA ASP A 76 5.86 33.74 -3.38
C ASP A 76 6.43 32.32 -3.53
N THR A 77 7.51 32.06 -2.81
CA THR A 77 8.26 30.80 -2.87
C THR A 77 7.49 29.65 -2.25
N SER A 78 6.29 29.88 -1.72
CA SER A 78 5.40 28.84 -1.20
C SER A 78 4.77 27.95 -2.30
N GLU A 79 4.68 28.42 -3.54
CA GLU A 79 4.24 27.60 -4.69
C GLU A 79 5.37 26.73 -5.28
N PHE A 80 6.63 26.98 -4.91
CA PHE A 80 7.77 26.18 -5.36
C PHE A 80 8.14 25.14 -4.31
N ALA A 81 8.38 23.89 -4.74
CA ALA A 81 9.01 22.89 -3.88
C ALA A 81 10.32 23.49 -3.36
N THR A 82 10.39 23.71 -2.05
CA THR A 82 11.58 24.32 -1.47
C THR A 82 12.73 23.32 -1.54
N ASN A 83 13.97 23.79 -1.55
CA ASN A 83 15.13 22.90 -1.47
C ASN A 83 15.04 21.98 -0.23
N GLN A 84 14.33 22.40 0.81
CA GLN A 84 14.10 21.62 2.02
C GLN A 84 13.11 20.46 1.80
N ASP A 85 12.04 20.68 1.03
CA ASP A 85 11.10 19.61 0.65
C ASP A 85 11.78 18.56 -0.24
N LEU A 86 12.67 19.01 -1.14
CA LEU A 86 13.47 18.10 -1.97
C LEU A 86 14.43 17.25 -1.14
N VAL A 87 15.12 17.86 -0.17
CA VAL A 87 16.00 17.13 0.76
C VAL A 87 15.20 16.13 1.61
N GLN A 88 14.00 16.51 2.07
CA GLN A 88 13.12 15.61 2.81
C GLN A 88 12.67 14.43 1.94
N LEU A 89 12.20 14.69 0.72
CA LEU A 89 11.80 13.64 -0.23
C LEU A 89 12.95 12.68 -0.52
N VAL A 90 14.16 13.20 -0.75
CA VAL A 90 15.35 12.37 -0.97
C VAL A 90 15.67 11.54 0.27
N GLY A 91 15.53 12.11 1.48
CA GLY A 91 15.67 11.37 2.73
C GLY A 91 14.65 10.23 2.86
N GLU A 92 13.39 10.49 2.51
CA GLU A 92 12.32 9.48 2.52
C GLU A 92 12.57 8.37 1.48
N LEU A 93 13.00 8.73 0.26
CA LEU A 93 13.36 7.77 -0.79
C LEU A 93 14.58 6.93 -0.41
N GLN A 94 15.59 7.54 0.22
CA GLN A 94 16.74 6.81 0.76
C GLN A 94 16.33 5.85 1.89
N GLY A 95 15.38 6.26 2.74
CA GLY A 95 14.79 5.39 3.76
C GLY A 95 14.05 4.19 3.13
N GLN A 96 13.20 4.44 2.14
CA GLN A 96 12.50 3.38 1.40
C GLN A 96 13.48 2.44 0.68
N LEU A 97 14.55 2.98 0.09
CA LEU A 97 15.58 2.19 -0.57
C LEU A 97 16.35 1.30 0.42
N THR A 98 16.70 1.85 1.59
CA THR A 98 17.36 1.09 2.67
C THR A 98 16.47 -0.04 3.16
N LEU A 99 15.17 0.22 3.32
CA LEU A 99 14.18 -0.79 3.69
C LEU A 99 14.08 -1.89 2.62
N LEU A 100 14.09 -1.54 1.34
CA LEU A 100 14.07 -2.50 0.23
C LEU A 100 15.32 -3.37 0.25
N ASP A 101 16.49 -2.78 0.46
CA ASP A 101 17.76 -3.51 0.56
C ASP A 101 17.77 -4.48 1.75
N GLU A 102 17.29 -4.05 2.91
CA GLU A 102 17.13 -4.94 4.08
C GLU A 102 16.19 -6.12 3.78
N ARG A 103 15.03 -5.87 3.15
CA ARG A 103 14.14 -6.94 2.70
C ARG A 103 14.81 -7.89 1.72
N SER A 104 15.57 -7.35 0.77
CA SER A 104 16.29 -8.14 -0.22
C SER A 104 17.34 -9.05 0.44
N LYS A 105 18.16 -8.48 1.33
CA LYS A 105 19.14 -9.22 2.14
C LYS A 105 18.49 -10.33 2.95
N ASN A 106 17.40 -10.03 3.65
CA ASN A 106 16.69 -11.01 4.47
C ASN A 106 16.06 -12.11 3.60
N ARG A 107 15.47 -11.79 2.44
CA ARG A 107 14.94 -12.78 1.49
C ARG A 107 16.03 -13.69 0.94
N VAL A 108 17.17 -13.12 0.56
CA VAL A 108 18.30 -13.89 0.02
C VAL A 108 18.87 -14.82 1.10
N ALA A 109 19.06 -14.32 2.32
CA ALA A 109 19.49 -15.14 3.45
C ALA A 109 18.48 -16.26 3.75
N ASN A 110 17.18 -15.94 3.80
CA ASN A 110 16.11 -16.92 3.99
C ASN A 110 16.07 -17.98 2.88
N SER A 111 16.47 -17.62 1.66
CA SER A 111 16.54 -18.56 0.53
C SER A 111 17.69 -19.56 0.63
N LEU A 112 18.66 -19.32 1.52
CA LEU A 112 19.76 -20.24 1.77
C LEU A 112 19.41 -21.29 2.83
N LEU A 113 18.32 -21.09 3.56
CA LEU A 113 17.86 -21.99 4.61
C LEU A 113 17.32 -23.30 4.02
N ILE A 114 17.66 -24.41 4.66
CA ILE A 114 17.37 -25.79 4.26
C ILE A 114 16.77 -26.58 5.42
N GLU A 115 17.30 -26.44 6.63
CA GLU A 115 16.96 -27.28 7.77
C GLU A 115 15.78 -26.72 8.57
N ASP A 116 14.97 -27.60 9.18
CA ASP A 116 13.73 -27.18 9.84
C ASP A 116 13.96 -26.31 11.08
N ASP A 117 15.11 -26.45 11.74
CA ASP A 117 15.47 -25.69 12.95
C ASP A 117 16.11 -24.33 12.62
N GLU A 118 16.35 -24.02 11.35
CA GLU A 118 16.96 -22.77 10.95
C GLU A 118 16.00 -21.59 11.10
N LYS A 119 16.54 -20.50 11.66
CA LYS A 119 15.78 -19.30 11.97
C LYS A 119 15.53 -18.47 10.72
N ILE A 120 14.26 -18.13 10.49
CA ILE A 120 13.85 -17.23 9.42
C ILE A 120 14.11 -15.78 9.87
N LEU A 121 14.81 -15.02 9.05
CA LEU A 121 15.01 -13.59 9.30
C LEU A 121 13.71 -12.83 9.02
N PRO A 122 13.26 -11.98 9.96
CA PRO A 122 12.03 -11.22 9.81
C PRO A 122 12.14 -10.27 8.63
N ILE A 123 11.03 -10.14 7.89
CA ILE A 123 10.92 -9.17 6.81
C ILE A 123 10.11 -7.98 7.31
N PRO A 124 10.60 -6.75 7.19
CA PRO A 124 9.83 -5.58 7.58
C PRO A 124 8.69 -5.29 6.58
N ASN A 125 7.56 -4.75 7.05
CA ASN A 125 6.41 -4.30 6.26
C ASN A 125 6.70 -2.95 5.56
N VAL A 126 5.73 -2.40 4.82
CA VAL A 126 5.93 -1.17 4.00
C VAL A 126 6.35 0.02 4.87
N ASP A 127 5.93 0.01 6.13
CA ASP A 127 6.28 1.02 7.14
C ASP A 127 7.60 0.73 7.88
N GLY A 128 8.34 -0.31 7.51
CA GLY A 128 9.57 -0.70 8.18
C GLY A 128 9.38 -1.46 9.50
N LYS A 129 8.15 -1.89 9.82
CA LYS A 129 7.84 -2.64 11.06
C LYS A 129 7.95 -4.15 10.83
N ASN A 130 8.50 -4.86 11.81
CA ASN A 130 8.54 -6.31 11.79
C ASN A 130 7.22 -6.90 12.31
N ALA A 131 6.83 -8.04 11.74
CA ALA A 131 5.68 -8.79 12.24
C ALA A 131 5.91 -9.22 13.70
N PRO A 132 4.87 -9.23 14.56
CA PRO A 132 4.98 -9.71 15.92
C PRO A 132 5.45 -11.17 15.97
N ALA A 133 6.30 -11.50 16.95
CA ALA A 133 6.82 -12.86 17.13
C ALA A 133 5.73 -13.93 17.40
N SER A 134 4.53 -13.50 17.81
CA SER A 134 3.38 -14.39 18.01
C SER A 134 2.76 -14.88 16.69
N ILE A 135 3.00 -14.16 15.60
CA ILE A 135 2.37 -14.39 14.29
C ILE A 135 3.42 -14.85 13.28
N TYR A 136 4.62 -14.27 13.33
CA TYR A 136 5.70 -14.59 12.40
C TYR A 136 6.36 -15.95 12.72
N PRO A 137 6.57 -16.83 11.72
CA PRO A 137 7.26 -18.10 11.94
C PRO A 137 8.74 -17.87 12.26
N ALA A 138 9.18 -18.35 13.42
CA ALA A 138 10.57 -18.19 13.85
C ALA A 138 11.52 -19.12 13.08
N THR A 139 11.07 -20.33 12.74
CA THR A 139 11.86 -21.35 12.03
C THR A 139 11.14 -21.90 10.80
N ILE A 140 11.86 -22.63 9.94
CA ILE A 140 11.24 -23.36 8.82
C ILE A 140 10.22 -24.39 9.33
N GLY A 141 10.52 -25.05 10.44
CA GLY A 141 9.60 -25.99 11.09
C GLY A 141 8.30 -25.31 11.53
N ASP A 142 8.38 -24.09 12.07
CA ASP A 142 7.21 -23.29 12.44
C ASP A 142 6.42 -22.86 11.20
N TYR A 143 7.13 -22.53 10.11
CA TYR A 143 6.50 -22.24 8.82
C TYR A 143 5.66 -23.42 8.30
N LYS A 144 6.19 -24.65 8.40
CA LYS A 144 5.45 -25.85 7.96
C LYS A 144 4.22 -26.15 8.83
N LYS A 145 4.25 -25.72 10.10
CA LYS A 145 3.17 -25.94 11.08
C LYS A 145 2.20 -24.76 11.18
N LEU A 146 2.32 -23.76 10.31
CA LEU A 146 1.54 -22.54 10.38
C LEU A 146 0.04 -22.85 10.26
N THR A 147 -0.74 -22.34 11.19
CA THR A 147 -2.20 -22.49 11.12
C THR A 147 -2.77 -21.54 10.06
N PRO A 148 -3.90 -21.89 9.42
CA PRO A 148 -4.54 -21.01 8.43
C PRO A 148 -4.86 -19.61 8.95
N ASP A 149 -5.23 -19.49 10.23
CA ASP A 149 -5.52 -18.18 10.86
C ASP A 149 -4.25 -17.33 11.01
N GLN A 150 -3.14 -17.92 11.45
CA GLN A 150 -1.84 -17.23 11.52
C GLN A 150 -1.34 -16.82 10.13
N LEU A 151 -1.62 -17.63 9.11
CA LEU A 151 -1.22 -17.32 7.74
C LEU A 151 -1.95 -16.07 7.24
N ILE A 152 -3.25 -15.95 7.53
CA ILE A 152 -4.04 -14.79 7.13
C ILE A 152 -3.61 -13.55 7.90
N GLU A 153 -3.30 -13.68 9.18
CA GLU A 153 -2.79 -12.55 9.97
C GLU A 153 -1.44 -12.05 9.43
N ASN A 154 -0.53 -12.96 9.05
CA ASN A 154 0.71 -12.61 8.35
C ASN A 154 0.44 -11.97 6.98
N CYS A 155 -0.43 -12.58 6.16
CA CYS A 155 -0.75 -12.07 4.83
C CYS A 155 -1.43 -10.69 4.89
N SER A 156 -2.26 -10.44 5.89
CA SER A 156 -2.85 -9.13 6.15
C SER A 156 -1.79 -8.11 6.56
N PHE A 157 -0.88 -8.48 7.48
CA PHE A 157 0.23 -7.63 7.90
C PHE A 157 1.16 -7.22 6.75
N TYR A 158 1.37 -8.11 5.78
CA TYR A 158 2.21 -7.87 4.60
C TYR A 158 1.43 -7.40 3.36
N GLU A 159 0.13 -7.13 3.47
CA GLU A 159 -0.73 -6.72 2.35
C GLU A 159 -0.68 -7.70 1.15
N LEU A 160 -0.57 -9.00 1.44
CA LEU A 160 -0.51 -10.09 0.46
C LEU A 160 -1.89 -10.68 0.13
N LEU A 161 -2.94 -10.28 0.85
CA LEU A 161 -4.30 -10.75 0.60
C LEU A 161 -4.83 -10.19 -0.74
N PRO A 162 -5.53 -11.00 -1.55
CA PRO A 162 -6.22 -10.50 -2.73
C PRO A 162 -7.29 -9.47 -2.32
N GLU A 163 -7.38 -8.36 -3.04
CA GLU A 163 -8.38 -7.31 -2.79
C GLU A 163 -9.80 -7.88 -2.78
N THR A 164 -10.10 -8.77 -3.73
CA THR A 164 -11.40 -9.47 -3.84
C THR A 164 -11.74 -10.27 -2.58
N ALA A 165 -10.73 -10.84 -1.93
CA ALA A 165 -10.91 -11.77 -0.84
C ALA A 165 -11.05 -11.03 0.51
N GLU A 166 -10.40 -9.87 0.67
CA GLU A 166 -10.66 -8.95 1.79
C GLU A 166 -12.07 -8.33 1.70
N GLU A 167 -12.45 -7.88 0.50
CA GLU A 167 -13.77 -7.28 0.25
C GLU A 167 -14.90 -8.28 0.48
N GLU A 168 -14.78 -9.52 -0.01
CA GLU A 168 -15.77 -10.57 0.24
C GLU A 168 -15.91 -10.90 1.73
N ALA A 169 -14.82 -10.96 2.48
CA ALA A 169 -14.85 -11.22 3.92
C ALA A 169 -15.52 -10.05 4.68
N ARG A 170 -15.21 -8.80 4.31
CA ARG A 170 -15.86 -7.61 4.88
C ARG A 170 -17.34 -7.54 4.51
N MET A 171 -17.70 -7.89 3.28
CA MET A 171 -19.11 -7.96 2.84
C MET A 171 -19.87 -9.06 3.60
N LYS A 172 -19.30 -10.26 3.78
CA LYS A 172 -19.91 -11.32 4.61
C LYS A 172 -20.11 -10.86 6.05
N ALA A 173 -19.12 -10.16 6.62
CA ALA A 173 -19.21 -9.65 7.98
C ALA A 173 -20.24 -8.52 8.14
N PHE A 174 -20.40 -7.68 7.11
CA PHE A 174 -21.47 -6.68 7.01
C PHE A 174 -22.85 -7.34 6.90
N MET A 175 -23.02 -8.33 6.01
CA MET A 175 -24.27 -9.08 5.86
C MET A 175 -24.66 -9.85 7.13
N ALA A 176 -23.67 -10.31 7.90
CA ALA A 176 -23.86 -10.95 9.20
C ALA A 176 -24.12 -9.95 10.36
N GLY A 177 -24.14 -8.64 10.08
CA GLY A 177 -24.40 -7.59 11.07
C GLY A 177 -23.26 -7.36 12.07
N LYS A 178 -22.06 -7.93 11.82
CA LYS A 178 -20.88 -7.78 12.69
C LYS A 178 -20.16 -6.46 12.50
N ILE A 179 -20.38 -5.78 11.38
CA ILE A 179 -19.78 -4.50 11.04
C ILE A 179 -20.88 -3.55 10.56
N LYS A 180 -20.86 -2.28 11.00
CA LYS A 180 -21.86 -1.26 10.61
C LYS A 180 -21.67 -0.69 9.21
N SER A 181 -20.46 -0.80 8.65
CA SER A 181 -20.16 -0.41 7.27
C SER A 181 -19.04 -1.29 6.69
N PRO A 182 -18.91 -1.43 5.37
CA PRO A 182 -17.80 -2.17 4.76
C PRO A 182 -16.43 -1.49 4.89
N ASN A 183 -16.39 -0.22 5.34
CA ASN A 183 -15.19 0.63 5.37
C ASN A 183 -14.78 0.97 6.81
N VAL A 184 -14.67 -0.05 7.66
CA VAL A 184 -14.28 0.09 9.07
C VAL A 184 -12.77 -0.13 9.21
N PRO A 185 -12.09 0.57 10.16
CA PRO A 185 -10.68 0.38 10.42
C PRO A 185 -10.32 -1.10 10.69
N PRO A 186 -9.08 -1.53 10.35
CA PRO A 186 -8.61 -2.91 10.54
C PRO A 186 -8.73 -3.46 11.97
N GLU A 187 -8.88 -2.57 12.96
CA GLU A 187 -8.94 -2.92 14.38
C GLU A 187 -10.26 -3.58 14.82
N GLU A 188 -11.37 -3.34 14.11
CA GLU A 188 -12.67 -3.91 14.49
C GLU A 188 -12.94 -5.29 13.84
N PHE A 189 -12.17 -5.69 12.83
CA PHE A 189 -12.38 -6.95 12.11
C PHE A 189 -11.09 -7.74 11.89
N LYS A 190 -10.97 -8.86 12.62
CA LYS A 190 -9.95 -9.88 12.36
C LYS A 190 -10.47 -10.88 11.34
N LEU A 191 -9.85 -10.91 10.16
CA LEU A 191 -10.12 -11.88 9.10
C LEU A 191 -9.86 -13.29 9.63
N LYS A 192 -10.79 -14.22 9.43
CA LYS A 192 -10.65 -15.62 9.86
C LYS A 192 -10.41 -16.53 8.67
N ALA A 193 -9.68 -17.61 8.87
CA ALA A 193 -9.45 -18.61 7.82
C ALA A 193 -10.71 -19.28 7.30
N SER A 194 -11.76 -19.33 8.11
CA SER A 194 -13.07 -19.84 7.70
C SER A 194 -13.71 -19.06 6.56
N ASP A 195 -13.32 -17.81 6.34
CA ASP A 195 -13.95 -16.95 5.34
C ASP A 195 -13.43 -17.23 3.92
N TYR A 196 -12.32 -17.98 3.82
CA TYR A 196 -11.60 -18.28 2.59
C TYR A 196 -11.77 -19.74 2.16
N PRO A 197 -11.92 -20.00 0.85
CA PRO A 197 -11.86 -21.35 0.32
C PRO A 197 -10.43 -21.91 0.46
N LYS A 198 -10.31 -23.23 0.70
CA LYS A 198 -9.03 -23.91 0.91
C LYS A 198 -7.99 -23.63 -0.19
N LYS A 199 -8.44 -23.54 -1.45
CA LYS A 199 -7.57 -23.21 -2.59
C LYS A 199 -6.87 -21.86 -2.43
N VAL A 200 -7.60 -20.84 -1.96
CA VAL A 200 -7.03 -19.50 -1.72
C VAL A 200 -6.04 -19.54 -0.56
N ILE A 201 -6.31 -20.34 0.48
CA ILE A 201 -5.38 -20.53 1.60
C ILE A 201 -4.07 -21.19 1.11
N ASP A 202 -4.15 -22.19 0.24
CA ASP A 202 -2.97 -22.84 -0.34
C ASP A 202 -2.16 -21.88 -1.22
N GLU A 203 -2.83 -21.05 -2.02
CA GLU A 203 -2.18 -20.00 -2.82
C GLU A 203 -1.52 -18.94 -1.94
N LEU A 204 -2.20 -18.50 -0.88
CA LEU A 204 -1.64 -17.58 0.12
C LEU A 204 -0.43 -18.17 0.83
N TYR A 205 -0.44 -19.48 1.12
CA TYR A 205 0.70 -20.17 1.71
C TYR A 205 1.91 -20.16 0.77
N VAL A 206 1.69 -20.35 -0.54
CA VAL A 206 2.78 -20.23 -1.53
C VAL A 206 3.24 -18.78 -1.71
N SER A 207 2.30 -17.83 -1.72
CA SER A 207 2.58 -16.40 -1.84
C SER A 207 3.43 -15.90 -0.67
N PHE A 208 3.02 -16.24 0.56
CA PHE A 208 3.75 -15.88 1.77
C PHE A 208 5.16 -16.49 1.78
N ARG A 209 5.30 -17.79 1.44
CA ARG A 209 6.60 -18.46 1.30
C ARG A 209 7.53 -17.69 0.36
N THR A 210 7.00 -17.30 -0.79
CA THR A 210 7.75 -16.62 -1.84
C THR A 210 8.13 -15.21 -1.39
N PHE A 211 7.23 -14.53 -0.69
CA PHE A 211 7.48 -13.21 -0.11
C PHE A 211 8.61 -13.25 0.95
N ILE A 212 8.64 -14.26 1.82
CA ILE A 212 9.69 -14.41 2.83
C ILE A 212 11.01 -14.95 2.28
N GLY A 213 11.02 -15.44 1.04
CA GLY A 213 12.21 -15.94 0.36
C GLY A 213 12.55 -17.39 0.66
N LEU A 214 11.64 -18.20 1.21
CA LEU A 214 11.91 -19.61 1.48
C LEU A 214 11.88 -20.47 0.20
N ARG A 215 12.74 -21.49 0.14
CA ARG A 215 12.73 -22.47 -0.95
C ARG A 215 11.47 -23.32 -0.93
N LYS A 216 11.15 -23.91 -2.09
CA LYS A 216 10.16 -25.00 -2.15
C LYS A 216 10.68 -26.16 -1.30
N PHE A 217 9.88 -26.57 -0.32
CA PHE A 217 10.15 -27.80 0.42
C PHE A 217 10.04 -28.98 -0.54
N LYS A 218 11.01 -29.91 -0.48
CA LYS A 218 10.81 -31.24 -1.08
C LYS A 218 9.78 -31.96 -0.21
N ASN A 219 8.67 -32.35 -0.81
CA ASN A 219 7.75 -33.33 -0.23
C ASN A 219 8.40 -34.71 -0.26
#